data_AF-A0A520G401-F1
#
_entry.id   AF-A0A520G401-F1
#
_cell.length_a   1.000
_cell.length_b   1.000
_cell.length_c   1.000
_cell.angle_alpha   90.00
_cell.angle_beta   90.00
_cell.angle_gamma   90.00
#
_symmetry.space_group_name_H-M   'P 1'
#
loop_
_entity.id
_entity.type
_entity.pdbx_description
1 polymer ?
#
loop_
_entity_poly.entity_id
_entity_poly.type
_entity_poly.pdbx_seq_one_letter_code
_entity_poly.pdbx_strand_id
1 'polypeptide(L)' 'MERYESLTYQERLVARSVSEGHRNRDIAEELGVAERTVKNYRKLALKKLAVDSVPELVHAFALLNLDNPRGGA' A
#
# COMPACT_ATOMS: atom_id res chain seq x y z
N MET A 1 -10.91 -10.83 7.74
CA MET A 1 -9.76 -11.11 6.85
C MET A 1 -10.04 -10.79 5.38
N GLU A 2 -11.21 -10.26 4.98
CA GLU A 2 -11.59 -10.22 3.55
C GLU A 2 -11.21 -8.94 2.79
N ARG A 3 -10.85 -7.86 3.50
CA ARG A 3 -10.59 -6.54 2.88
C ARG A 3 -9.28 -6.51 2.09
N TYR A 4 -8.27 -7.24 2.55
CA TYR A 4 -6.97 -7.34 1.87
C TYR A 4 -7.06 -8.25 0.63
N GLU A 5 -7.86 -9.31 0.70
CA GLU A 5 -8.07 -10.22 -0.43
C GLU A 5 -8.91 -9.60 -1.55
N SER A 6 -9.79 -8.64 -1.21
CA SER A 6 -10.57 -7.84 -2.18
C SER A 6 -9.73 -6.81 -2.97
N LEU A 7 -8.47 -6.62 -2.60
CA LEU A 7 -7.54 -5.80 -3.37
C LEU A 7 -7.06 -6.57 -4.59
N THR A 8 -7.05 -5.88 -5.72
CA THR A 8 -6.35 -6.33 -6.91
C THR A 8 -4.85 -6.38 -6.67
N TYR A 9 -4.14 -7.15 -7.47
CA TYR A 9 -2.69 -7.30 -7.39
C TYR A 9 -1.95 -5.94 -7.38
N GLN A 10 -2.39 -5.01 -8.25
CA GLN A 10 -1.82 -3.67 -8.37
C GLN A 10 -2.04 -2.83 -7.11
N GLU A 11 -3.25 -2.83 -6.54
CA GLU A 11 -3.56 -2.12 -5.30
C GLU A 11 -2.74 -2.66 -4.11
N ARG A 12 -2.57 -3.99 -4.06
CA ARG A 12 -1.76 -4.68 -3.05
C ARG A 12 -0.29 -4.31 -3.13
N LEU A 13 0.27 -4.33 -4.34
CA LEU A 13 1.65 -3.92 -4.60
C LEU A 13 1.90 -2.49 -4.16
N VAL A 14 1.07 -1.55 -4.63
CA VAL A 14 1.18 -0.15 -4.23
C VAL A 14 1.08 0.01 -2.72
N ALA A 15 0.11 -0.64 -2.08
CA ALA A 15 -0.08 -0.57 -0.64
C ALA A 15 1.14 -1.12 0.13
N ARG A 16 1.68 -2.26 -0.30
CA ARG A 16 2.87 -2.88 0.27
C ARG A 16 4.10 -1.99 0.12
N SER A 17 4.42 -1.55 -1.10
CA SER A 17 5.61 -0.73 -1.34
C SER A 17 5.53 0.62 -0.62
N VAL A 18 4.34 1.23 -0.54
CA VAL A 18 4.11 2.43 0.29
C VAL A 18 4.33 2.13 1.77
N SER A 19 3.89 0.96 2.25
CA SER A 19 4.13 0.56 3.65
C SER A 19 5.60 0.29 3.96
N GLU A 20 6.37 -0.16 2.97
CA GLU A 20 7.82 -0.35 3.04
C GLU A 20 8.60 0.99 2.92
N GLY A 21 7.91 2.11 2.64
CA GLY A 21 8.51 3.44 2.53
C GLY A 21 8.98 3.83 1.12
N HIS A 22 8.59 3.06 0.09
CA HIS A 22 8.90 3.40 -1.30
C HIS A 22 8.12 4.64 -1.75
N ARG A 23 8.72 5.46 -2.62
CA ARG A 23 8.04 6.64 -3.16
C ARG A 23 7.11 6.22 -4.29
N ASN A 24 6.05 6.99 -4.49
CA ASN A 24 5.09 6.74 -5.57
C ASN A 24 5.73 6.66 -6.96
N ARG A 25 6.85 7.37 -7.16
CA ARG A 25 7.62 7.35 -8.40
C ARG A 25 8.33 6.02 -8.61
N ASP A 26 9.04 5.52 -7.61
CA ASP A 26 9.74 4.22 -7.70
C ASP A 26 8.74 3.09 -7.97
N ILE A 27 7.60 3.13 -7.29
CA ILE A 27 6.50 2.16 -7.49
C ILE A 27 5.91 2.27 -8.91
N ALA A 28 5.80 3.49 -9.44
CA ALA A 28 5.34 3.72 -10.79
C ALA A 28 6.31 3.14 -11.83
N GLU A 29 7.61 3.34 -11.63
CA GLU A 29 8.65 2.78 -12.49
C GLU A 29 8.68 1.25 -12.43
N GLU A 30 8.54 0.66 -11.23
CA GLU A 30 8.50 -0.79 -11.03
C GLU A 30 7.26 -1.45 -11.64
N LEU A 31 6.09 -0.80 -11.53
CA LEU A 31 4.84 -1.28 -12.11
C LEU A 31 4.69 -0.94 -13.60
N GLY A 32 5.57 -0.10 -14.16
CA GLY A 32 5.44 0.43 -15.52
C GLY A 32 4.19 1.31 -15.72
N VAL A 33 3.72 1.98 -14.67
CA VAL A 33 2.53 2.84 -14.71
C VAL A 33 2.88 4.29 -14.38
N ALA A 34 1.99 5.23 -14.67
CA ALA A 34 2.19 6.62 -14.27
C ALA A 34 2.05 6.81 -12.75
N GLU A 35 2.79 7.76 -12.17
CA GLU A 35 2.68 8.11 -10.73
C GLU A 35 1.25 8.51 -10.34
N ARG A 36 0.50 9.13 -11.26
CA ARG A 36 -0.94 9.42 -11.09
C ARG A 36 -1.76 8.14 -10.90
N THR A 37 -1.44 7.08 -11.62
CA THR A 37 -2.08 5.78 -11.49
C THR A 37 -1.78 5.16 -10.13
N VAL A 38 -0.53 5.24 -9.66
CA VAL A 38 -0.14 4.80 -8.30
C VAL A 38 -0.93 5.55 -7.23
N LYS A 39 -1.09 6.88 -7.35
CA LYS A 39 -1.94 7.67 -6.43
C LYS A 39 -3.39 7.19 -6.44
N ASN A 40 -3.90 6.81 -7.61
CA ASN A 40 -5.26 6.30 -7.75
C ASN A 40 -5.41 4.90 -7.10
N TYR A 41 -4.47 3.98 -7.37
CA TYR A 41 -4.42 2.68 -6.73
C TYR A 41 -4.30 2.79 -5.22
N ARG A 42 -3.47 3.71 -4.70
CA ARG A 42 -3.39 3.99 -3.26
C ARG A 42 -4.76 4.40 -2.70
N LYS A 43 -5.45 5.32 -3.36
CA LYS A 43 -6.77 5.80 -2.90
C LYS A 43 -7.82 4.68 -2.91
N LEU A 44 -7.81 3.83 -3.94
CA LEU A 44 -8.69 2.67 -4.03
C LEU A 44 -8.35 1.62 -2.97
N ALA A 45 -7.06 1.35 -2.76
CA ALA A 45 -6.57 0.44 -1.74
C ALA A 45 -6.99 0.90 -0.34
N LEU A 46 -6.76 2.17 -0.02
CA LEU A 46 -7.18 2.82 1.22
C LEU A 46 -8.70 2.68 1.44
N LYS A 47 -9.50 2.99 0.41
CA LYS A 47 -10.97 2.87 0.46
C LYS A 47 -11.43 1.43 0.71
N LYS A 48 -10.80 0.44 0.06
CA LYS A 48 -11.12 -0.99 0.25
C LYS A 48 -10.70 -1.53 1.61
N LEU A 49 -9.56 -1.04 2.12
CA LEU A 49 -9.06 -1.38 3.45
C LEU A 49 -9.75 -0.61 4.58
N ALA A 50 -10.59 0.37 4.24
CA ALA A 50 -11.25 1.27 5.18
C ALA A 50 -10.26 2.02 6.08
N VAL A 51 -9.18 2.52 5.48
CA VAL A 51 -8.15 3.36 6.11
C VAL A 51 -8.07 4.67 5.36
N ASP A 52 -7.77 5.77 6.05
CA ASP A 52 -7.76 7.10 5.44
C ASP A 52 -6.33 7.62 5.17
N SER A 53 -5.33 6.99 5.78
CA SER A 53 -3.95 7.47 5.77
C SER A 53 -2.89 6.39 5.52
N VAL A 54 -1.74 6.81 4.99
CA VAL A 54 -0.55 5.96 4.82
C VAL A 54 -0.09 5.32 6.15
N PRO A 55 0.02 6.05 7.28
CA PRO A 55 0.33 5.43 8.56
C PRO A 55 -0.71 4.40 9.01
N GLU A 56 -2.01 4.61 8.74
CA GLU A 56 -3.04 3.60 9.03
C GLU A 56 -2.90 2.37 8.13
N LEU A 57 -2.56 2.55 6.86
CA LEU A 57 -2.24 1.46 5.95
C LEU A 57 -1.05 0.64 6.47
N VAL A 58 0.04 1.31 6.88
CA VAL A 58 1.22 0.66 7.49
C VAL A 58 0.80 -0.11 8.74
N HIS A 59 -0.03 0.49 9.60
CA HIS A 59 -0.51 -0.17 10.81
C HIS A 59 -1.39 -1.38 10.50
N ALA A 60 -2.27 -1.29 9.50
CA ALA A 60 -3.09 -2.40 9.03
C ALA A 60 -2.24 -3.55 8.48
N PHE A 61 -1.17 -3.26 7.74
CA PHE A 61 -0.21 -4.27 7.25
C PHE A 61 0.63 -4.88 8.38
N ALA A 62 1.05 -4.07 9.36
CA ALA A 62 1.76 -4.53 10.54
C ALA A 62 0.88 -5.46 11.39
N LEU A 63 -0.40 -5.14 11.56
CA LEU A 63 -1.39 -6.01 12.21
C LEU A 63 -1.64 -7.30 11.43
N LEU A 64 -1.56 -7.25 10.09
CA LEU A 64 -1.62 -8.42 9.22
C LEU A 64 -0.31 -9.22 9.17
N ASN A 65 0.74 -8.76 9.85
CA ASN A 65 2.06 -9.42 9.94
C ASN A 65 2.72 -9.68 8.56
N LEU A 66 2.41 -8.82 7.58
CA LEU A 66 2.84 -8.99 6.19
C LEU A 66 4.21 -8.40 5.86
N ASP A 67 4.73 -7.49 6.69
CA ASP A 67 6.14 -7.09 6.75
C ASP A 67 6.38 -6.16 7.95
N ASN A 68 7.29 -6.55 8.85
CA ASN A 68 8.04 -5.62 9.70
C ASN A 68 9.42 -6.28 9.89
N PRO A 69 10.51 -5.57 9.55
CA PRO A 69 11.26 -4.99 10.64
C PRO A 69 12.04 -3.72 10.24
N ARG A 70 11.41 -2.56 9.98
CA ARG A 70 12.12 -1.25 9.96
C ARG A 70 11.24 -0.07 10.38
N GLY A 71 10.87 -0.05 11.64
CA GLY A 71 10.41 1.15 12.35
C GLY A 71 11.01 1.17 13.74
N GLY A 72 12.24 1.67 13.87
CA GLY A 72 12.89 1.85 15.17
C GLY A 72 12.33 3.07 15.91
N ALA A 73 11.93 2.87 17.16
CA ALA A 73 12.64 3.35 18.36
C ALA A 73 11.99 2.70 19.59
#